data_AF-M3DA74-F1
#
_entry.id   AF-M3DA74-F1
#
_cell.length_a   1.000
_cell.length_b   1.000
_cell.length_c   1.000
_cell.angle_alpha   90.00
_cell.angle_beta   90.00
_cell.angle_gamma   90.00
#
_symmetry.space_group_name_H-M   'P 1'
#
loop_
_entity.id
_entity.type
_entity.pdbx_description
1 polymer ?
#
loop_
_entity_poly.entity_id
_entity_poly.type
_entity_poly.pdbx_seq_one_letter_code
_entity_poly.pdbx_strand_id
1 'polypeptide(L)'
;MAEQWEQIFKGFGEKTYTISQLIQNANEGDDLSEPLQEIKQTHDALIKDAKELPSDIPDVYDEGAQADLKNAAGDVVIAGNKLIASANDKVEIWKSQKELGKIINKVILTNNDVLDKPYPATNPYAPEIQGQAKKLQTEAIKVMKLIQNAETE
;
A
#
# COMPACT_ATOMS: atom_id res chain seq x y z
N MET A 1 -22.84 2.98 2.94
CA MET A 1 -21.77 3.81 2.33
C MET A 1 -20.44 3.60 3.03
N ALA A 2 -20.36 3.75 4.36
CA ALA A 2 -19.17 3.40 5.13
C ALA A 2 -18.71 1.95 4.91
N GLU A 3 -19.63 0.99 5.05
CA GLU A 3 -19.35 -0.44 4.83
C GLU A 3 -18.70 -0.74 3.47
N GLN A 4 -19.10 -0.05 2.39
CA GLN A 4 -18.52 -0.24 1.06
C GLN A 4 -17.06 0.20 1.03
N TRP A 5 -16.75 1.36 1.62
CA TRP A 5 -15.38 1.87 1.72
C TRP A 5 -14.52 1.03 2.67
N GLU A 6 -15.10 0.49 3.74
CA GLU A 6 -14.41 -0.45 4.62
C GLU A 6 -14.01 -1.72 3.87
N GLN A 7 -14.91 -2.30 3.06
CA GLN A 7 -14.57 -3.47 2.23
C GLN A 7 -13.48 -3.15 1.20
N ILE A 8 -13.52 -1.95 0.61
CA ILE A 8 -12.47 -1.47 -0.29
C ILE A 8 -11.15 -1.42 0.48
N PHE A 9 -11.07 -0.70 1.59
CA PHE A 9 -9.85 -0.57 2.38
C PHE A 9 -9.32 -1.93 2.83
N LYS A 10 -10.18 -2.83 3.29
CA LYS A 10 -9.80 -4.19 3.62
C LYS A 10 -9.18 -4.92 2.42
N GLY A 11 -9.81 -4.86 1.25
CA GLY A 11 -9.31 -5.50 0.03
C GLY A 11 -7.98 -4.93 -0.46
N PHE A 12 -7.71 -3.64 -0.26
CA PHE A 12 -6.42 -3.02 -0.57
C PHE A 12 -5.35 -3.38 0.47
N GLY A 13 -5.72 -3.40 1.76
CA GLY A 13 -4.86 -3.84 2.85
C GLY A 13 -4.41 -5.30 2.68
N GLU A 14 -5.34 -6.21 2.35
CA GLU A 14 -5.06 -7.62 2.10
C GLU A 14 -4.09 -7.82 0.94
N LYS A 15 -4.33 -7.20 -0.22
CA LYS A 15 -3.40 -7.28 -1.37
C LYS A 15 -2.02 -6.74 -1.04
N THR A 16 -1.96 -5.63 -0.31
CA THR A 16 -0.69 -5.04 0.14
C THR A 16 0.05 -5.97 1.10
N TYR A 17 -0.68 -6.63 1.99
CA TYR A 17 -0.13 -7.63 2.90
C TYR A 17 0.36 -8.87 2.16
N THR A 18 -0.35 -9.35 1.13
CA THR A 18 0.11 -10.45 0.27
C THR A 18 1.47 -10.13 -0.35
N ILE A 19 1.64 -8.93 -0.92
CA ILE A 19 2.93 -8.49 -1.47
C ILE A 19 4.01 -8.46 -0.38
N SER A 20 3.68 -7.93 0.81
CA SER A 20 4.62 -7.91 1.95
C SER A 20 5.06 -9.33 2.34
N GLN A 21 4.15 -10.31 2.39
CA GLN A 21 4.48 -11.69 2.73
C GLN A 21 5.36 -12.35 1.67
N LEU A 22 5.09 -12.14 0.38
CA LEU A 22 5.93 -12.66 -0.71
C LEU A 22 7.36 -12.14 -0.63
N ILE A 23 7.52 -10.85 -0.33
CA ILE A 23 8.85 -10.25 -0.12
C ILE A 23 9.52 -10.84 1.13
N GLN A 24 8.79 -10.94 2.24
CA GLN A 24 9.32 -11.42 3.52
C GLN A 24 9.78 -12.89 3.46
N ASN A 25 9.07 -13.72 2.70
CA ASN A 25 9.31 -15.16 2.65
C ASN A 25 10.50 -15.55 1.75
N ALA A 26 10.95 -14.64 0.88
CA ALA A 26 12.13 -14.87 0.05
C ALA A 26 13.41 -14.99 0.90
N ASN A 27 14.27 -15.93 0.54
CA ASN A 27 15.57 -16.21 1.17
C ASN A 27 16.71 -16.08 0.17
N GLU A 28 17.92 -16.02 0.70
CA GLU A 28 19.13 -15.98 -0.12
C GLU A 28 19.26 -17.28 -0.93
N GLY A 29 19.46 -17.15 -2.24
CA GLY A 29 19.58 -18.27 -3.17
C GLY A 29 18.25 -18.78 -3.75
N ASP A 30 17.11 -18.22 -3.34
CA ASP A 30 15.80 -18.56 -3.92
C ASP A 30 15.67 -18.09 -5.37
N ASP A 31 14.90 -18.83 -6.18
CA ASP A 31 14.41 -18.33 -7.47
C ASP A 31 13.28 -17.32 -7.23
N LEU A 32 13.58 -16.04 -7.46
CA LEU A 32 12.64 -14.94 -7.22
C LEU A 32 11.64 -14.74 -8.36
N SER A 33 11.73 -15.50 -9.45
CA SER A 33 10.88 -15.29 -10.64
C SER A 33 9.39 -15.51 -10.35
N GLU A 34 9.05 -16.59 -9.63
CA GLU A 34 7.68 -16.92 -9.24
C GLU A 34 7.12 -15.91 -8.21
N PRO A 35 7.80 -15.64 -7.07
CA PRO A 35 7.35 -14.60 -6.15
C PRO A 35 7.19 -13.22 -6.80
N LEU A 36 8.09 -12.84 -7.71
CA LEU A 36 7.99 -11.57 -8.43
C LEU A 36 6.79 -11.53 -9.38
N GLN A 37 6.48 -12.64 -10.05
CA GLN A 37 5.31 -12.76 -10.90
C GLN A 37 4.02 -12.61 -10.07
N GLU A 38 3.92 -13.25 -8.92
CA GLU A 38 2.76 -13.11 -8.02
C GLU A 38 2.62 -11.68 -7.47
N ILE A 39 3.74 -11.04 -7.13
CA ILE A 39 3.77 -9.63 -6.72
C ILE A 39 3.22 -8.74 -7.84
N LYS A 40 3.63 -8.95 -9.10
CA LYS A 40 3.13 -8.20 -10.26
C LYS A 40 1.64 -8.40 -10.47
N GLN A 41 1.15 -9.64 -10.40
CA GLN A 41 -0.27 -9.93 -10.55
C GLN A 41 -1.11 -9.24 -9.46
N THR A 42 -0.63 -9.29 -8.21
CA THR A 42 -1.30 -8.64 -7.08
C THR A 42 -1.29 -7.11 -7.22
N HIS A 43 -0.17 -6.53 -7.67
CA HIS A 43 -0.05 -5.11 -8.00
C HIS A 43 -1.03 -4.68 -9.11
N ASP A 44 -1.12 -5.45 -10.19
CA ASP A 44 -1.98 -5.13 -11.33
C ASP A 44 -3.46 -5.22 -10.96
N ALA A 45 -3.83 -6.20 -10.13
CA ALA A 45 -5.17 -6.29 -9.55
C ALA A 45 -5.49 -5.07 -8.67
N LEU A 46 -4.55 -4.63 -7.84
CA LEU A 46 -4.70 -3.44 -7.00
C LEU A 46 -4.90 -2.17 -7.85
N ILE A 47 -4.13 -2.00 -8.92
CA ILE A 47 -4.31 -0.87 -9.87
C ILE A 47 -5.66 -0.94 -10.57
N LYS A 48 -6.12 -2.13 -10.94
CA LYS A 48 -7.42 -2.32 -11.58
C LYS A 48 -8.55 -1.91 -10.62
N ASP A 49 -8.54 -2.43 -9.39
CA ASP A 49 -9.56 -2.13 -8.38
C ASP A 49 -9.61 -0.63 -8.07
N ALA A 50 -8.47 0.07 -8.09
CA ALA A 50 -8.40 1.51 -7.85
C ALA A 50 -9.13 2.35 -8.90
N LYS A 51 -9.35 1.81 -10.11
CA LYS A 51 -10.12 2.46 -11.18
C LYS A 51 -11.63 2.24 -11.03
N GLU A 52 -12.04 1.25 -10.25
CA GLU A 52 -13.44 0.85 -10.05
C GLU A 52 -14.02 1.36 -8.72
N LEU A 53 -13.36 2.34 -8.10
CA LEU A 53 -13.79 2.93 -6.83
C LEU A 53 -15.10 3.72 -6.96
N PRO A 54 -15.97 3.69 -5.94
CA PRO A 54 -17.21 4.45 -5.93
C PRO A 54 -16.94 5.96 -5.93
N SER A 55 -17.87 6.72 -6.50
CA SER A 55 -17.85 8.19 -6.47
C SER A 55 -18.34 8.77 -5.15
N ASP A 56 -19.23 8.05 -4.49
CA ASP A 56 -19.91 8.51 -3.28
C ASP A 56 -19.07 8.19 -2.04
N ILE A 57 -19.09 9.10 -1.08
CA ILE A 57 -18.32 9.00 0.17
C ILE A 57 -19.26 8.99 1.39
N PRO A 58 -18.84 8.44 2.54
CA PRO A 58 -19.64 8.48 3.76
C PRO A 58 -19.89 9.92 4.23
N ASP A 59 -21.05 10.17 4.86
CA ASP A 59 -21.39 11.49 5.38
C ASP A 59 -20.39 11.93 6.45
N VAL A 60 -19.74 13.08 6.24
CA VAL A 60 -18.71 13.63 7.13
C VAL A 60 -19.27 14.03 8.51
N TYR A 61 -20.58 14.19 8.63
CA TYR A 61 -21.25 14.53 9.89
C TYR A 61 -21.73 13.30 10.68
N ASP A 62 -21.65 12.10 10.09
CA ASP A 62 -21.93 10.84 10.78
C ASP A 62 -20.68 10.35 11.50
N GLU A 63 -20.53 10.74 12.77
CA GLU A 63 -19.35 10.41 13.59
C GLU A 63 -19.07 8.91 13.67
N GLY A 64 -20.12 8.07 13.71
CA GLY A 64 -19.97 6.62 13.76
C GLY A 64 -19.37 6.08 12.46
N ALA A 65 -19.97 6.46 11.33
CA ALA A 65 -19.45 6.11 10.01
C ALA A 65 -18.01 6.59 9.79
N GLN A 66 -17.65 7.77 10.28
CA GLN A 66 -16.29 8.29 10.17
C GLN A 66 -15.28 7.53 11.04
N ALA A 67 -15.69 7.09 12.23
CA ALA A 67 -14.85 6.26 13.09
C ALA A 67 -14.56 4.88 12.47
N ASP A 68 -15.59 4.22 11.92
CA ASP A 68 -15.44 2.91 11.27
C ASP A 68 -14.57 3.01 10.01
N LEU A 69 -14.82 4.04 9.19
CA LEU A 69 -14.00 4.33 8.02
C LEU A 69 -12.53 4.57 8.40
N LYS A 70 -12.26 5.36 9.46
CA LYS A 70 -10.90 5.58 10.00
C LYS A 70 -10.22 4.27 10.40
N ASN A 71 -10.93 3.40 11.11
CA ASN A 71 -10.36 2.13 11.55
C ASN A 71 -9.95 1.27 10.34
N ALA A 72 -10.81 1.17 9.32
CA ALA A 72 -10.50 0.44 8.10
C ALA A 72 -9.36 1.07 7.28
N ALA A 73 -9.28 2.41 7.22
CA ALA A 73 -8.14 3.11 6.62
C ALA A 73 -6.82 2.77 7.33
N GLY A 74 -6.87 2.60 8.65
CA GLY A 74 -5.74 2.16 9.47
C GLY A 74 -5.14 0.83 9.01
N ASP A 75 -5.96 -0.13 8.57
CA ASP A 75 -5.47 -1.41 8.07
C ASP A 75 -4.62 -1.27 6.80
N VAL A 76 -5.02 -0.38 5.89
CA VAL A 76 -4.23 -0.06 4.67
C VAL A 76 -2.90 0.56 5.05
N VAL A 77 -2.90 1.47 6.03
CA VAL A 77 -1.68 2.13 6.53
C VAL A 77 -0.75 1.11 7.20
N ILE A 78 -1.29 0.20 8.01
CA ILE A 78 -0.52 -0.87 8.66
C ILE A 78 0.08 -1.81 7.61
N ALA A 79 -0.70 -2.23 6.60
CA ALA A 79 -0.22 -3.06 5.52
C ALA A 79 0.89 -2.37 4.72
N GLY A 80 0.75 -1.07 4.44
CA GLY A 80 1.79 -0.27 3.79
C GLY A 80 3.08 -0.20 4.60
N ASN A 81 3.00 -0.01 5.92
CA ASN A 81 4.18 -0.02 6.78
C ASN A 81 4.88 -1.40 6.79
N LYS A 82 4.10 -2.49 6.85
CA LYS A 82 4.65 -3.85 6.76
C LYS A 82 5.34 -4.11 5.43
N LEU A 83 4.74 -3.68 4.32
CA LEU A 83 5.35 -3.79 2.99
C LEU A 83 6.71 -3.08 2.94
N ILE A 84 6.79 -1.85 3.44
CA ILE A 84 8.02 -1.06 3.48
C ILE A 84 9.07 -1.74 4.38
N ALA A 85 8.66 -2.25 5.54
CA ALA A 85 9.56 -2.97 6.45
C ALA A 85 10.12 -4.24 5.79
N SER A 86 9.26 -5.10 5.24
CA SER A 86 9.69 -6.32 4.54
C SER A 86 10.63 -6.03 3.38
N ALA A 87 10.35 -4.97 2.61
CA ALA A 87 11.22 -4.57 1.51
C ALA A 87 12.59 -4.10 1.99
N ASN A 88 12.67 -3.33 3.09
CA ASN A 88 13.93 -2.91 3.70
C ASN A 88 14.72 -4.11 4.25
N ASP A 89 14.06 -5.00 4.97
CA ASP A 89 14.70 -6.16 5.59
C ASP A 89 15.26 -7.14 4.55
N LYS A 90 14.64 -7.18 3.36
CA LYS A 90 14.98 -8.11 2.28
C LYS A 90 15.65 -7.44 1.08
N VAL A 91 16.16 -6.20 1.21
CA VAL A 91 16.83 -5.48 0.12
C VAL A 91 17.94 -6.32 -0.51
N GLU A 92 18.79 -6.96 0.28
CA GLU A 92 19.93 -7.73 -0.24
C GLU A 92 19.53 -8.92 -1.10
N ILE A 93 18.37 -9.53 -0.82
CA ILE A 93 17.81 -10.63 -1.60
C ILE A 93 17.21 -10.09 -2.90
N TRP A 94 16.49 -8.98 -2.82
CA TRP A 94 15.72 -8.43 -3.94
C TRP A 94 16.44 -7.38 -4.79
N LYS A 95 17.68 -7.00 -4.46
CA LYS A 95 18.42 -5.92 -5.16
C LYS A 95 18.64 -6.16 -6.65
N SER A 96 18.69 -7.42 -7.09
CA SER A 96 18.77 -7.79 -8.50
C SER A 96 17.45 -7.53 -9.26
N GLN A 97 16.32 -7.43 -8.55
CA GLN A 97 14.99 -7.20 -9.09
C GLN A 97 14.59 -5.73 -8.98
N LYS A 98 15.29 -4.84 -9.71
CA LYS A 98 15.10 -3.38 -9.65
C LYS A 98 13.66 -2.90 -9.87
N GLU A 99 12.87 -3.68 -10.60
CA GLU A 99 11.45 -3.39 -10.82
C GLU A 99 10.61 -3.51 -9.55
N LEU A 100 11.00 -4.34 -8.57
CA LEU A 100 10.30 -4.48 -7.30
C LEU A 100 10.18 -3.14 -6.58
N GLY A 101 11.26 -2.34 -6.56
CA GLY A 101 11.23 -1.01 -5.96
C GLY A 101 10.18 -0.10 -6.60
N LYS A 102 9.99 -0.19 -7.92
CA LYS A 102 8.94 0.57 -8.64
C LYS A 102 7.55 0.07 -8.28
N ILE A 103 7.37 -1.25 -8.19
CA ILE A 103 6.11 -1.89 -7.80
C ILE A 103 5.71 -1.46 -6.39
N ILE A 104 6.60 -1.56 -5.40
CA ILE A 104 6.35 -1.14 -4.02
C ILE A 104 5.91 0.32 -3.97
N ASN A 105 6.66 1.21 -4.62
CA ASN A 105 6.31 2.62 -4.66
C ASN A 105 4.93 2.86 -5.30
N LYS A 106 4.60 2.11 -6.36
CA LYS A 106 3.31 2.25 -7.03
C LYS A 106 2.14 1.67 -6.21
N VAL A 107 2.34 0.58 -5.47
CA VAL A 107 1.36 0.04 -4.52
C VAL A 107 1.03 1.09 -3.46
N ILE A 108 2.06 1.65 -2.81
CA ILE A 108 1.87 2.66 -1.76
C ILE A 108 1.19 3.91 -2.32
N LEU A 109 1.61 4.39 -3.50
CA LEU A 109 0.97 5.53 -4.15
C LEU A 109 -0.52 5.25 -4.43
N THR A 110 -0.84 4.06 -4.94
CA THR A 110 -2.23 3.70 -5.26
C THR A 110 -3.07 3.57 -4.00
N ASN A 111 -2.53 2.99 -2.92
CA ASN A 111 -3.20 2.96 -1.62
C ASN A 111 -3.47 4.36 -1.08
N ASN A 112 -2.52 5.29 -1.23
CA ASN A 112 -2.71 6.68 -0.82
C ASN A 112 -3.82 7.36 -1.61
N ASP A 113 -3.85 7.16 -2.94
CA ASP A 113 -4.92 7.69 -3.80
C ASP A 113 -6.30 7.14 -3.40
N VAL A 114 -6.37 5.87 -2.98
CA VAL A 114 -7.60 5.22 -2.49
C VAL A 114 -8.00 5.79 -1.13
N LEU A 115 -7.03 5.92 -0.22
CA LEU A 115 -7.23 6.50 1.11
C LEU A 115 -7.76 7.92 1.00
N ASP A 116 -7.22 8.78 0.13
CA ASP A 116 -7.61 10.19 0.08
C ASP A 116 -9.08 10.42 -0.34
N LYS A 117 -9.68 9.51 -1.11
CA LYS A 117 -11.02 9.71 -1.70
C LYS A 117 -12.14 9.96 -0.68
N PRO A 118 -12.34 9.13 0.35
CA PRO A 118 -13.40 9.36 1.33
C PRO A 118 -13.03 10.36 2.45
N TYR A 119 -11.84 10.99 2.39
CA TYR A 119 -11.40 12.01 3.34
C TYR A 119 -11.26 13.40 2.68
N PRO A 120 -12.37 14.07 2.33
CA PRO A 120 -12.32 15.46 1.93
C PRO A 120 -11.81 16.35 3.07
N ALA A 121 -11.41 17.58 2.77
CA ALA A 121 -10.89 18.53 3.76
C ALA A 121 -11.86 18.83 4.93
N THR A 122 -13.16 18.58 4.75
CA THR A 122 -14.18 18.72 5.78
C THR A 122 -14.27 17.53 6.74
N ASN A 123 -13.62 16.41 6.43
CA ASN A 123 -13.62 15.21 7.27
C ASN A 123 -12.66 15.39 8.46
N PRO A 124 -13.11 15.12 9.70
CA PRO A 124 -12.29 15.33 10.91
C PRO A 124 -11.00 14.49 10.95
N TYR A 125 -10.97 13.35 10.27
CA TYR A 125 -9.81 12.45 10.24
C TYR A 125 -8.90 12.64 9.03
N ALA A 126 -9.27 13.51 8.07
CA ALA A 126 -8.45 13.75 6.88
C ALA A 126 -7.00 14.14 7.18
N PRO A 127 -6.70 15.05 8.13
CA PRO A 127 -5.31 15.42 8.41
C PRO A 127 -4.44 14.27 8.91
N GLU A 128 -5.03 13.35 9.69
CA GLU A 128 -4.33 12.20 10.24
C GLU A 128 -4.01 11.18 9.14
N ILE A 129 -5.01 10.78 8.36
CA ILE A 129 -4.87 9.79 7.29
C ILE A 129 -3.93 10.30 6.20
N GLN A 130 -4.10 11.55 5.75
CA GLN A 130 -3.23 12.16 4.73
C GLN A 130 -1.78 12.32 5.23
N GLY A 131 -1.61 12.63 6.52
CA GLY A 131 -0.29 12.68 7.15
C GLY A 131 0.42 11.32 7.13
N GLN A 132 -0.30 10.25 7.45
CA GLN A 132 0.20 8.87 7.41
C GLN A 132 0.52 8.42 5.98
N ALA A 133 -0.39 8.68 5.02
CA ALA A 133 -0.21 8.39 3.61
C ALA A 133 1.05 9.07 3.04
N LYS A 134 1.26 10.35 3.35
CA LYS A 134 2.45 11.10 2.93
C LYS A 134 3.75 10.54 3.52
N LYS A 135 3.71 10.10 4.79
CA LYS A 135 4.85 9.44 5.42
C LYS A 135 5.18 8.12 4.71
N LEU A 136 4.16 7.28 4.46
CA LEU A 136 4.32 6.04 3.69
C LEU A 136 4.91 6.30 2.31
N GLN A 137 4.41 7.31 1.59
CA GLN A 137 4.93 7.66 0.26
C GLN A 137 6.42 8.02 0.31
N THR A 138 6.82 8.79 1.33
CA THR A 138 8.22 9.20 1.50
C THR A 138 9.13 8.00 1.75
N GLU A 139 8.71 7.08 2.62
CA GLU A 139 9.47 5.86 2.91
C GLU A 139 9.50 4.91 1.70
N ALA A 140 8.40 4.78 0.94
CA ALA A 140 8.35 3.98 -0.27
C ALA A 140 9.31 4.49 -1.36
N ILE A 141 9.46 5.81 -1.50
CA ILE A 141 10.44 6.42 -2.40
C ILE A 141 11.87 6.08 -1.96
N LYS A 142 12.15 6.07 -0.65
CA LYS A 142 13.47 5.66 -0.14
C LYS A 142 13.76 4.20 -0.47
N VAL A 143 12.83 3.28 -0.19
CA VAL A 143 12.96 1.86 -0.53
C VAL A 143 13.17 1.66 -2.03
N MET A 144 12.39 2.34 -2.87
CA MET A 144 12.55 2.27 -4.32
C MET A 144 13.96 2.67 -4.74
N LYS A 145 14.50 3.76 -4.19
CA LYS A 145 15.87 4.22 -4.48
C LYS A 145 16.92 3.23 -3.97
N LEU A 146 16.73 2.65 -2.79
CA LEU A 146 17.63 1.64 -2.23
C LEU A 146 17.73 0.43 -3.16
N ILE A 147 16.59 -0.15 -3.56
CA ILE A 147 16.56 -1.31 -4.46
C ILE A 147 17.10 -0.96 -5.86
N GLN A 148 16.82 0.24 -6.39
CA GLN A 148 17.32 0.66 -7.71
C GLN A 148 18.84 0.89 -7.75
N ASN A 149 19.42 1.37 -6.66
CA ASN A 149 20.82 1.79 -6.59
C ASN A 149 21.75 0.75 -5.94
N ALA A 150 21.23 -0.40 -5.51
CA ALA A 150 21.98 -1.45 -4.83
C ALA A 150 23.02 -2.19 -5.72
N GLU A 151 23.22 -1.78 -6.97
CA GLU A 151 24.26 -2.28 -7.88
C GLU A 151 25.42 -1.29 -8.11
N THR A 152 25.59 -0.28 -7.24
CA THR A 152 26.62 0.76 -7.44
C THR A 152 27.84 0.66 -6.52
N GLU A 153 28.09 -0.48 -5.88
CA GLU A 153 29.32 -0.75 -5.11
C GLU A 153 30.04 -2.01 -5.59
#